data_AF-A0A846ZLN6-F1
#
_entry.id   AF-A0A846ZLN6-F1
#
_cell.length_a   1.000
_cell.length_b   1.000
_cell.length_c   1.000
_cell.angle_alpha   90.00
_cell.angle_beta   90.00
_cell.angle_gamma   90.00
#
_symmetry.space_group_name_H-M   'P 1'
#
loop_
_entity.id
_entity.type
_entity.pdbx_description
1 polymer ?
#
loop_
_entity_poly.entity_id
_entity_poly.type
_entity_poly.pdbx_seq_one_letter_code
_entity_poly.pdbx_strand_id
1 'polypeptide(L)'
;MTSRNARNQNQVEVARINRMTCVSSDFLRPFLHRGFCRALILSMQIFLVAVLATGCAEAGNAFPVKVYGGFVLKGSAKSPQGVDQWNQWLQQAWRNPDGDPLAFAVGKDGAKKAEVGNCEQLFSADRQGLELVQPLDRMIYRGWAAKCYAARLIRDGKSSRVSHVSGFRFDRAHVDRLPVGMRFVVSPSDQGDDGHKTLGPFLRKAKMEFSNQEDSMYAFVTYPDGRTQAITLVARGDFDHDGTEDLLFRSYNRMNGGGSYASLAMYLVSRSGGASAMRVVKRIPVMGPGYDD
;
A
#
# COMPACT_ATOMS: atom_id res chain seq x y z
N MET A 1 -4.55 55.07 -4.61
CA MET A 1 -3.59 55.41 -5.69
C MET A 1 -2.58 54.29 -5.82
N THR A 2 -2.53 53.69 -7.02
CA THR A 2 -1.51 52.79 -7.61
C THR A 2 -1.13 51.49 -6.87
N SER A 3 -1.94 50.45 -7.10
CA SER A 3 -1.53 49.04 -7.09
C SER A 3 -0.94 48.68 -8.46
N ARG A 4 0.30 48.14 -8.50
CA ARG A 4 0.94 47.64 -9.73
C ARG A 4 0.76 46.12 -9.84
N ASN A 5 0.18 45.74 -10.97
CA ASN A 5 -0.03 44.39 -11.49
C ASN A 5 1.28 43.59 -11.60
N ALA A 6 1.27 42.35 -11.12
CA ALA A 6 2.17 41.29 -11.57
C ALA A 6 1.33 40.18 -12.21
N ARG A 7 1.27 40.17 -13.55
CA ARG A 7 0.76 39.05 -14.35
C ARG A 7 1.90 38.04 -14.48
N ASN A 8 1.76 36.88 -13.85
CA ASN A 8 2.61 35.73 -14.09
C ASN A 8 1.94 34.86 -15.17
N GLN A 9 2.46 34.94 -16.40
CA GLN A 9 2.11 34.03 -17.48
C GLN A 9 3.00 32.80 -17.39
N ASN A 10 2.50 31.73 -16.76
CA ASN A 10 3.10 30.41 -16.91
C ASN A 10 2.58 29.80 -18.22
N GLN A 11 3.47 29.71 -19.20
CA GLN A 11 3.24 28.93 -20.41
C GLN A 11 3.16 27.45 -20.04
N VAL A 12 2.07 26.82 -20.48
CA VAL A 12 1.90 25.36 -20.43
C VAL A 12 2.66 24.79 -21.63
N GLU A 13 3.84 24.25 -21.37
CA GLU A 13 4.60 23.49 -22.35
C GLU A 13 3.92 22.11 -22.49
N VAL A 14 3.17 21.94 -23.58
CA VAL A 14 2.55 20.67 -23.94
C VAL A 14 3.66 19.75 -24.45
N ALA A 15 4.09 18.82 -23.60
CA ALA A 15 4.97 17.73 -23.98
C ALA A 15 4.34 16.94 -25.14
N ARG A 16 4.93 17.05 -26.33
CA ARG A 16 4.58 16.25 -27.49
C ARG A 16 4.89 14.78 -27.18
N ILE A 17 3.84 13.96 -27.16
CA ILE A 17 3.94 12.51 -27.14
C ILE A 17 4.62 12.06 -28.43
N ASN A 18 5.84 11.52 -28.31
CA ASN A 18 6.51 10.82 -29.40
C ASN A 18 5.70 9.59 -29.79
N ARG A 19 5.00 9.66 -30.93
CA ARG A 19 4.47 8.47 -31.59
C ARG A 19 5.67 7.65 -32.10
N MET A 20 5.95 6.51 -31.47
CA MET A 20 6.77 5.47 -32.08
C MET A 20 6.02 4.94 -33.30
N THR A 21 6.39 5.41 -34.47
CA THR A 21 6.03 4.80 -35.75
C THR A 21 6.73 3.44 -35.84
N CYS A 22 5.96 2.37 -35.88
CA CYS A 22 6.44 1.05 -36.30
C CYS A 22 6.96 1.18 -37.74
N VAL A 23 8.24 0.85 -37.93
CA VAL A 23 8.88 0.82 -39.26
C VAL A 23 8.23 -0.29 -40.07
N SER A 24 7.55 0.06 -41.15
CA SER A 24 6.97 -0.90 -42.09
C SER A 24 8.10 -1.60 -42.87
N SER A 25 8.00 -2.91 -42.97
CA SER A 25 9.02 -3.82 -43.50
C SER A 25 9.10 -3.87 -45.04
N ASP A 26 9.23 -2.73 -45.72
CA ASP A 26 9.21 -2.66 -47.19
C ASP A 26 10.59 -2.52 -47.86
N PHE A 27 11.69 -2.73 -47.14
CA PHE A 27 13.03 -2.40 -47.68
C PHE A 27 13.95 -3.59 -48.03
N LEU A 28 13.42 -4.79 -48.25
CA LEU A 28 14.26 -5.95 -48.63
C LEU A 28 13.72 -6.71 -49.84
N ARG A 29 14.04 -6.19 -51.04
CA ARG A 29 14.26 -6.88 -52.34
C ARG A 29 14.74 -5.80 -53.33
N PRO A 30 15.75 -5.99 -54.20
CA PRO A 30 16.20 -7.26 -54.79
C PRO A 30 17.73 -7.40 -54.98
N PHE A 31 18.35 -8.46 -54.44
CA PHE A 31 19.62 -8.99 -54.99
C PHE A 31 19.63 -10.51 -54.81
N LEU A 32 19.08 -11.22 -55.80
CA LEU A 32 19.20 -12.67 -55.93
C LEU A 32 19.71 -12.98 -57.32
N HIS A 33 21.03 -13.05 -57.48
CA HIS A 33 21.63 -13.79 -58.57
C HIS A 33 22.91 -14.49 -58.11
N ARG A 34 22.95 -15.79 -58.42
CA ARG A 34 24.09 -16.72 -58.44
C ARG A 34 24.46 -17.40 -57.11
N GLY A 35 23.82 -18.55 -56.88
CA GLY A 35 24.53 -19.83 -57.02
C GLY A 35 25.45 -20.32 -55.91
N PHE A 36 25.50 -19.68 -54.74
CA PHE A 36 26.28 -20.19 -53.60
C PHE A 36 25.49 -20.10 -52.29
N CYS A 37 25.53 -21.18 -51.50
CA CYS A 37 25.07 -21.25 -50.09
C CYS A 37 23.56 -21.23 -49.79
N ARG A 38 22.81 -22.24 -50.27
CA ARG A 38 21.40 -22.47 -49.82
C ARG A 38 21.27 -22.91 -48.34
N ALA A 39 22.32 -23.45 -47.72
CA ALA A 39 22.26 -23.92 -46.32
C ALA A 39 22.48 -22.81 -45.28
N LEU A 40 23.17 -21.71 -45.62
CA LEU A 40 23.45 -20.61 -44.69
C LEU A 40 22.37 -19.52 -44.68
N ILE A 41 21.56 -19.43 -45.75
CA ILE A 41 20.49 -18.44 -45.87
C ILE A 41 19.24 -18.88 -45.07
N LEU A 42 19.01 -20.20 -44.90
CA LEU A 42 17.90 -20.70 -44.10
C LEU A 42 18.09 -20.47 -42.58
N SER A 43 19.32 -20.59 -42.09
CA SER A 43 19.64 -20.38 -40.67
C SER A 43 19.58 -18.91 -40.27
N MET A 44 19.91 -17.98 -41.17
CA MET A 44 19.86 -16.54 -40.90
C MET A 44 18.42 -15.97 -40.90
N GLN A 45 17.49 -16.55 -41.68
CA GLN A 45 16.09 -16.12 -41.68
C GLN A 45 15.31 -16.61 -40.45
N ILE A 46 15.63 -17.79 -39.91
CA ILE A 46 15.02 -18.28 -38.66
C ILE A 46 15.44 -17.40 -37.47
N PHE A 47 16.70 -16.93 -37.44
CA PHE A 47 17.18 -16.02 -36.39
C PHE A 47 16.51 -14.63 -36.48
N LEU A 48 16.26 -14.11 -37.69
CA LEU A 48 15.63 -12.80 -37.87
C LEU A 48 14.14 -12.80 -37.51
N VAL A 49 13.42 -13.90 -37.75
CA VAL A 49 12.01 -14.04 -37.35
C VAL A 49 11.88 -14.24 -35.84
N ALA A 50 12.83 -14.92 -35.20
CA ALA A 50 12.85 -15.09 -33.74
C ALA A 50 13.11 -13.76 -32.98
N VAL A 51 13.94 -12.86 -33.53
CA VAL A 51 14.26 -11.57 -32.90
C VAL A 51 13.14 -10.53 -33.07
N LEU A 52 12.32 -10.62 -34.12
CA LEU A 52 11.19 -9.70 -34.33
C LEU A 52 9.92 -10.09 -33.57
N ALA A 53 9.77 -11.36 -33.16
CA ALA A 53 8.62 -11.81 -32.36
C ALA A 53 8.71 -11.42 -30.86
N THR A 54 9.89 -11.03 -30.37
CA THR A 54 10.09 -10.61 -28.95
C THR A 54 9.88 -9.12 -28.70
N GLY A 55 9.56 -8.32 -29.72
CA GLY A 55 9.61 -6.84 -29.64
C GLY A 55 8.31 -6.10 -29.37
N CYS A 56 7.16 -6.78 -29.35
CA CYS A 56 5.85 -6.14 -29.16
C CYS A 56 5.15 -6.66 -27.89
N ALA A 57 5.88 -6.83 -26.79
CA ALA A 57 5.24 -6.67 -25.50
C ALA A 57 4.86 -5.19 -25.40
N GLU A 58 3.60 -4.85 -25.67
CA GLU A 58 3.05 -3.56 -25.33
C GLU A 58 3.46 -3.26 -23.89
N ALA A 59 4.38 -2.32 -23.72
CA ALA A 59 4.63 -1.69 -22.44
C ALA A 59 3.38 -0.84 -22.13
N GLY A 60 2.24 -1.52 -21.92
CA GLY A 60 1.08 -0.95 -21.30
C GLY A 60 1.54 -0.36 -19.99
N ASN A 61 1.10 0.87 -19.71
CA ASN A 61 1.52 1.64 -18.54
C ASN A 61 1.30 0.81 -17.27
N ALA A 62 2.32 0.08 -16.82
CA ALA A 62 2.27 -0.68 -15.59
C ALA A 62 2.27 0.32 -14.44
N PHE A 63 1.44 0.10 -13.43
CA PHE A 63 1.45 0.91 -12.22
C PHE A 63 2.39 0.23 -11.21
N PRO A 64 3.61 0.75 -11.01
CA PRO A 64 4.59 0.11 -10.13
C PRO A 64 4.14 0.17 -8.67
N VAL A 65 4.70 -0.71 -7.85
CA VAL A 65 4.51 -0.63 -6.40
C VAL A 65 5.04 0.72 -5.91
N LYS A 66 4.18 1.54 -5.31
CA LYS A 66 4.52 2.85 -4.76
C LYS A 66 4.29 2.88 -3.26
N VAL A 67 5.22 3.47 -2.51
CA VAL A 67 5.22 3.52 -1.04
C VAL A 67 5.09 4.98 -0.59
N TYR A 68 4.38 5.22 0.52
CA TYR A 68 4.02 6.57 0.98
C TYR A 68 4.40 6.89 2.45
N GLY A 69 5.34 6.14 3.04
CA GLY A 69 5.89 6.49 4.36
C GLY A 69 4.92 6.50 5.54
N GLY A 70 3.75 5.86 5.42
CA GLY A 70 2.56 5.97 6.31
C GLY A 70 2.67 5.50 7.78
N PHE A 71 3.86 5.38 8.34
CA PHE A 71 4.09 4.95 9.73
C PHE A 71 4.90 5.96 10.55
N VAL A 72 4.54 7.25 10.48
CA VAL A 72 5.12 8.24 11.39
C VAL A 72 4.39 8.12 12.74
N LEU A 73 4.98 7.40 13.70
CA LEU A 73 4.71 7.65 15.11
C LEU A 73 5.59 8.83 15.54
N LYS A 74 5.04 9.80 16.29
CA LYS A 74 5.82 10.93 16.81
C LYS A 74 7.02 10.38 17.61
N GLY A 75 8.25 10.70 17.19
CA GLY A 75 9.49 10.20 17.81
C GLY A 75 10.05 8.89 17.23
N SER A 76 9.38 8.28 16.24
CA SER A 76 9.92 7.11 15.53
C SER A 76 10.79 7.50 14.33
N ALA A 77 11.73 6.63 13.95
CA ALA A 77 12.47 6.76 12.70
C ALA A 77 11.51 6.96 11.51
N LYS A 78 11.92 7.80 10.56
CA LYS A 78 11.17 8.03 9.31
C LYS A 78 10.83 6.67 8.68
N SER A 79 9.59 6.53 8.23
CA SER A 79 9.17 5.32 7.54
C SER A 79 9.97 5.13 6.25
N PRO A 80 10.27 3.86 5.87
CA PRO A 80 10.82 3.55 4.56
C PRO A 80 9.98 4.16 3.42
N GLN A 81 10.65 4.80 2.46
CA GLN A 81 10.07 5.51 1.31
C GLN A 81 10.19 4.72 -0.01
N GLY A 82 10.81 3.54 0.01
CA GLY A 82 10.98 2.69 -1.16
C GLY A 82 10.94 1.20 -0.82
N VAL A 83 10.72 0.36 -1.82
CA VAL A 83 10.62 -1.11 -1.67
C VAL A 83 11.89 -1.68 -1.03
N ASP A 84 13.07 -1.23 -1.44
CA ASP A 84 14.34 -1.70 -0.88
C ASP A 84 14.51 -1.35 0.60
N GLN A 85 14.07 -0.16 1.01
CA GLN A 85 14.13 0.25 2.42
C GLN A 85 13.14 -0.57 3.27
N TRP A 86 11.98 -0.95 2.71
CA TRP A 86 11.06 -1.87 3.36
C TRP A 86 11.64 -3.30 3.47
N ASN A 87 12.39 -3.74 2.47
CA ASN A 87 13.12 -5.01 2.52
C ASN A 87 14.21 -5.01 3.60
N GLN A 88 14.94 -3.91 3.75
CA GLN A 88 15.91 -3.75 4.84
C GLN A 88 15.22 -3.77 6.20
N TRP A 89 14.06 -3.11 6.33
CA TRP A 89 13.29 -3.12 7.57
C TRP A 89 12.85 -4.53 7.99
N LEU A 90 12.48 -5.41 7.05
CA LEU A 90 12.14 -6.81 7.35
C LEU A 90 13.27 -7.57 8.05
N GLN A 91 14.52 -7.22 7.74
CA GLN A 91 15.72 -7.86 8.27
C GLN A 91 16.26 -7.15 9.53
N GLN A 92 15.72 -5.98 9.87
CA GLN A 92 16.22 -5.20 10.98
C GLN A 92 15.89 -5.87 12.33
N ALA A 93 16.91 -6.00 13.17
CA ALA A 93 16.73 -6.44 14.54
C ALA A 93 16.05 -5.35 15.40
N TRP A 94 15.10 -5.79 16.21
CA TRP A 94 14.35 -5.04 17.21
C TRP A 94 14.97 -5.32 18.57
N ARG A 95 16.10 -4.67 18.83
CA ARG A 95 16.83 -4.81 20.09
C ARG A 95 16.92 -3.48 20.82
N ASN A 96 16.86 -3.51 22.15
CA ASN A 96 17.20 -2.34 22.96
C ASN A 96 18.72 -2.05 22.78
N PRO A 97 19.22 -0.89 23.27
CA PRO A 97 20.65 -0.59 23.23
C PRO A 97 21.54 -1.68 23.87
N ASP A 98 21.00 -2.43 24.82
CA ASP A 98 21.69 -3.51 25.54
C ASP A 98 21.70 -4.85 24.77
N GLY A 99 20.98 -4.95 23.65
CA GLY A 99 20.91 -6.13 22.80
C GLY A 99 19.75 -7.10 23.09
N ASP A 100 18.96 -6.86 24.13
CA ASP A 100 17.79 -7.67 24.48
C ASP A 100 16.67 -7.55 23.44
N PRO A 101 15.88 -8.61 23.21
CA PRO A 101 14.70 -8.54 22.36
C PRO A 101 13.70 -7.53 22.93
N LEU A 102 13.20 -6.65 22.06
CA LEU A 102 12.25 -5.63 22.48
C LEU A 102 10.86 -6.22 22.79
N ALA A 103 10.49 -7.38 22.22
CA ALA A 103 9.17 -7.96 22.41
C ALA A 103 9.20 -9.47 22.70
N PHE A 104 8.16 -9.96 23.37
CA PHE A 104 7.87 -11.37 23.53
C PHE A 104 6.47 -11.66 23.01
N ALA A 105 6.27 -12.86 22.47
CA ALA A 105 4.96 -13.41 22.17
C ALA A 105 4.67 -14.58 23.11
N VAL A 106 3.44 -14.72 23.58
CA VAL A 106 3.01 -15.83 24.44
C VAL A 106 1.74 -16.49 23.94
N GLY A 107 1.58 -17.77 24.26
CA GLY A 107 0.32 -18.49 24.03
C GLY A 107 -0.77 -18.01 24.98
N LYS A 108 -2.03 -18.33 24.66
CA LYS A 108 -3.21 -17.97 25.48
C LYS A 108 -3.14 -18.51 26.92
N ASP A 109 -2.45 -19.63 27.11
CA ASP A 109 -2.22 -20.29 28.40
C ASP A 109 -0.94 -19.79 29.12
N GLY A 110 -0.16 -18.91 28.50
CA GLY A 110 1.14 -18.46 28.97
C GLY A 110 2.25 -19.51 28.95
N ALA A 111 1.96 -20.75 28.55
CA ALA A 111 2.92 -21.87 28.59
C ALA A 111 3.96 -21.79 27.48
N LYS A 112 3.56 -21.24 26.32
CA LYS A 112 4.48 -20.96 25.21
C LYS A 112 4.93 -19.52 25.27
N LYS A 113 6.24 -19.29 25.14
CA LYS A 113 6.85 -17.97 25.02
C LYS A 113 7.88 -17.98 23.90
N ALA A 114 7.91 -16.93 23.10
CA ALA A 114 8.90 -16.71 22.05
C ALA A 114 9.44 -15.29 22.13
N GLU A 115 10.74 -15.14 21.88
CA GLU A 115 11.35 -13.83 21.66
C GLU A 115 10.98 -13.31 20.27
N VAL A 116 10.67 -12.02 20.19
CA VAL A 116 10.35 -11.33 18.94
C VAL A 116 11.27 -10.14 18.79
N GLY A 117 12.42 -10.41 18.18
CA GLY A 117 13.48 -9.45 17.89
C GLY A 117 13.62 -9.09 16.41
N ASN A 118 12.73 -9.55 15.51
CA ASN A 118 12.66 -9.11 14.11
C ASN A 118 11.33 -9.57 13.47
N CYS A 119 11.11 -9.23 12.19
CA CYS A 119 9.89 -9.62 11.48
C CYS A 119 9.76 -11.12 11.23
N GLU A 120 10.86 -11.85 11.03
CA GLU A 120 10.82 -13.30 10.81
C GLU A 120 10.33 -14.03 12.06
N GLN A 121 10.88 -13.67 13.22
CA GLN A 121 10.47 -14.18 14.52
C GLN A 121 9.02 -13.82 14.83
N LEU A 122 8.58 -12.59 14.50
CA LEU A 122 7.18 -12.19 14.58
C LEU A 122 6.29 -13.13 13.76
N PHE A 123 6.59 -13.36 12.49
CA PHE A 123 5.78 -14.24 11.64
C PHE A 123 5.81 -15.69 12.11
N SER A 124 6.92 -16.15 12.70
CA SER A 124 7.03 -17.49 13.29
C SER A 124 6.13 -17.63 14.51
N ALA A 125 6.10 -16.62 15.38
CA ALA A 125 5.19 -16.57 16.52
C ALA A 125 3.72 -16.53 16.08
N ASP A 126 3.41 -15.83 14.99
CA ASP A 126 2.04 -15.66 14.47
C ASP A 126 1.48 -16.99 13.96
N ARG A 127 2.29 -17.73 13.20
CA ARG A 127 1.96 -19.08 12.74
C ARG A 127 1.73 -20.07 13.88
N GLN A 128 2.31 -19.81 15.05
CA GLN A 128 2.13 -20.62 16.26
C GLN A 128 0.92 -20.18 17.10
N GLY A 129 0.18 -19.15 16.68
CA GLY A 129 -0.94 -18.59 17.42
C GLY A 129 -0.53 -17.88 18.72
N LEU A 130 0.70 -17.36 18.79
CA LEU A 130 1.18 -16.58 19.92
C LEU A 130 0.76 -15.10 19.74
N GLU A 131 0.62 -14.39 20.85
CA GLU A 131 0.25 -12.97 20.87
C GLU A 131 1.35 -12.14 21.52
N LEU A 132 1.63 -10.95 20.98
CA LEU A 132 2.60 -10.02 21.57
C LEU A 132 2.13 -9.58 22.97
N VAL A 133 2.97 -9.83 23.97
CA VAL A 133 2.73 -9.40 25.35
C VAL A 133 3.84 -8.49 25.83
N GLN A 134 3.45 -7.27 26.20
CA GLN A 134 4.13 -6.39 27.14
C GLN A 134 3.06 -5.51 27.80
N PRO A 135 3.05 -5.33 29.14
CA PRO A 135 1.96 -4.61 29.82
C PRO A 135 1.90 -3.11 29.51
N LEU A 136 3.03 -2.46 29.23
CA LEU A 136 3.10 -0.99 29.19
C LEU A 136 3.17 -0.40 27.77
N ASP A 137 3.66 -1.15 26.76
CA ASP A 137 3.93 -0.60 25.41
C ASP A 137 3.27 -1.36 24.25
N ARG A 138 2.13 -2.05 24.49
CA ARG A 138 1.42 -2.87 23.48
C ARG A 138 1.25 -2.16 22.13
N MET A 139 0.94 -0.88 22.13
CA MET A 139 0.72 -0.12 20.90
C MET A 139 1.98 0.12 20.07
N ILE A 140 3.14 0.27 20.72
CA ILE A 140 4.42 0.41 20.02
C ILE A 140 4.73 -0.88 19.26
N TYR A 141 4.60 -2.02 19.93
CA TYR A 141 4.85 -3.34 19.33
C TYR A 141 3.86 -3.69 18.24
N ARG A 142 2.57 -3.37 18.42
CA ARG A 142 1.58 -3.49 17.33
C ARG A 142 1.93 -2.60 16.14
N GLY A 143 2.45 -1.41 16.39
CA GLY A 143 2.98 -0.52 15.35
C GLY A 143 4.10 -1.18 14.55
N TRP A 144 5.04 -1.85 15.20
CA TRP A 144 6.12 -2.58 14.54
C TRP A 144 5.63 -3.85 13.82
N ALA A 145 4.72 -4.60 14.44
CA ALA A 145 4.09 -5.74 13.78
C ALA A 145 3.38 -5.31 12.49
N ALA A 146 2.60 -4.23 12.53
CA ALA A 146 1.96 -3.67 11.34
C ALA A 146 2.97 -3.25 10.27
N LYS A 147 4.13 -2.70 10.67
CA LYS A 147 5.23 -2.44 9.73
C LYS A 147 5.73 -3.76 9.10
N CYS A 148 5.96 -4.83 9.84
CA CYS A 148 6.37 -6.11 9.24
C CYS A 148 5.35 -6.64 8.23
N TYR A 149 4.06 -6.64 8.59
CA TYR A 149 3.01 -7.10 7.69
C TYR A 149 2.95 -6.24 6.41
N ALA A 150 3.05 -4.91 6.54
CA ALA A 150 3.14 -4.02 5.40
C ALA A 150 4.38 -4.30 4.55
N ALA A 151 5.55 -4.45 5.18
CA ALA A 151 6.81 -4.70 4.50
C ALA A 151 6.77 -5.99 3.68
N ARG A 152 6.19 -7.05 4.24
CA ARG A 152 6.00 -8.33 3.53
C ARG A 152 5.09 -8.16 2.31
N LEU A 153 3.96 -7.45 2.45
CA LEU A 153 3.07 -7.18 1.33
C LEU A 153 3.72 -6.31 0.25
N ILE A 154 4.47 -5.29 0.66
CA ILE A 154 5.19 -4.39 -0.26
C ILE A 154 6.25 -5.16 -1.04
N ARG A 155 7.02 -6.03 -0.37
CA ARG A 155 8.01 -6.89 -1.00
C ARG A 155 7.39 -7.87 -2.00
N ASP A 156 6.29 -8.50 -1.58
CA ASP A 156 5.64 -9.55 -2.37
C ASP A 156 4.74 -8.96 -3.49
N GLY A 157 4.39 -7.68 -3.38
CA GLY A 157 3.54 -6.94 -4.33
C GLY A 157 4.17 -6.76 -5.71
N LYS A 158 3.32 -6.65 -6.72
CA LYS A 158 3.74 -6.51 -8.12
C LYS A 158 3.24 -5.21 -8.74
N SER A 159 3.82 -4.85 -9.88
CA SER A 159 3.22 -3.83 -10.74
C SER A 159 1.87 -4.33 -11.26
N SER A 160 0.84 -3.50 -11.17
CA SER A 160 -0.48 -3.83 -11.73
C SER A 160 -0.56 -3.44 -13.20
N ARG A 161 -1.43 -4.14 -13.95
CA ARG A 161 -1.70 -3.84 -15.37
C ARG A 161 -2.80 -2.80 -15.52
N VAL A 162 -3.71 -2.73 -14.55
CA VAL A 162 -4.86 -1.82 -14.55
C VAL A 162 -4.95 -1.15 -13.19
N SER A 163 -5.31 0.13 -13.17
CA SER A 163 -5.65 0.82 -11.94
C SER A 163 -6.99 1.53 -12.05
N HIS A 164 -7.85 1.26 -11.08
CA HIS A 164 -9.09 2.01 -10.83
C HIS A 164 -9.00 2.89 -9.59
N VAL A 165 -7.82 2.94 -8.96
CA VAL A 165 -7.55 3.66 -7.71
C VAL A 165 -6.40 4.67 -7.83
N SER A 166 -5.78 4.81 -9.00
CA SER A 166 -4.67 5.72 -9.27
C SER A 166 -4.99 7.18 -8.94
N GLY A 167 -6.24 7.60 -9.16
CA GLY A 167 -6.75 8.92 -8.81
C GLY A 167 -7.09 9.14 -7.33
N PHE A 168 -6.91 8.14 -6.46
CA PHE A 168 -7.22 8.29 -5.04
C PHE A 168 -6.32 9.36 -4.40
N ARG A 169 -6.94 10.20 -3.58
CA ARG A 169 -6.28 11.21 -2.75
C ARG A 169 -7.07 11.35 -1.45
N PHE A 170 -6.43 11.81 -0.39
CA PHE A 170 -7.11 12.18 0.84
C PHE A 170 -7.78 13.54 0.66
N ASP A 171 -9.08 13.49 0.40
CA ASP A 171 -10.01 14.58 0.56
C ASP A 171 -11.34 14.01 1.08
N ARG A 172 -12.28 14.90 1.41
CA ARG A 172 -13.59 14.49 1.94
C ARG A 172 -14.32 13.51 1.02
N ALA A 173 -14.36 13.80 -0.28
CA ALA A 173 -15.11 13.01 -1.26
C ALA A 173 -14.54 11.59 -1.45
N HIS A 174 -13.24 11.41 -1.30
CA HIS A 174 -12.59 10.10 -1.39
C HIS A 174 -12.68 9.33 -0.07
N VAL A 175 -12.48 9.99 1.08
CA VAL A 175 -12.60 9.35 2.39
C VAL A 175 -14.03 8.90 2.67
N ASP A 176 -15.04 9.68 2.30
CA ASP A 176 -16.46 9.30 2.41
C ASP A 176 -16.81 8.06 1.56
N ARG A 177 -16.03 7.75 0.52
CA ARG A 177 -16.21 6.60 -0.37
C ARG A 177 -15.37 5.38 0.02
N LEU A 178 -14.54 5.47 1.05
CA LEU A 178 -13.83 4.30 1.58
C LEU A 178 -14.83 3.27 2.12
N PRO A 179 -14.49 1.97 2.08
CA PRO A 179 -15.41 0.92 2.50
C PRO A 179 -15.81 1.04 3.98
N VAL A 180 -17.06 0.71 4.30
CA VAL A 180 -17.57 0.69 5.69
C VAL A 180 -16.75 -0.21 6.62
N GLY A 181 -16.13 -1.26 6.09
CA GLY A 181 -15.27 -2.18 6.86
C GLY A 181 -14.05 -1.52 7.50
N MET A 182 -13.75 -0.27 7.16
CA MET A 182 -12.69 0.53 7.79
C MET A 182 -13.20 1.43 8.93
N ARG A 183 -14.49 1.35 9.31
CA ARG A 183 -15.06 2.22 10.34
C ARG A 183 -14.41 2.00 11.70
N PHE A 184 -14.42 3.03 12.54
CA PHE A 184 -14.00 2.90 13.93
C PHE A 184 -15.10 2.23 14.77
N VAL A 185 -14.92 0.92 15.01
CA VAL A 185 -15.71 0.09 15.93
C VAL A 185 -15.02 0.07 17.30
N VAL A 186 -15.72 0.42 18.39
CA VAL A 186 -15.21 0.29 19.77
C VAL A 186 -15.75 -0.97 20.42
N SER A 187 -17.00 -1.33 20.11
CA SER A 187 -17.75 -2.42 20.72
C SER A 187 -18.57 -3.20 19.67
N PRO A 188 -18.97 -4.46 19.95
CA PRO A 188 -19.88 -5.20 19.07
C PRO A 188 -21.19 -4.45 18.77
N SER A 189 -21.70 -3.64 19.70
CA SER A 189 -22.88 -2.79 19.45
C SER A 189 -22.65 -1.71 18.39
N ASP A 190 -21.41 -1.29 18.15
CA ASP A 190 -21.06 -0.41 17.03
C ASP A 190 -21.02 -1.15 15.69
N GLN A 191 -21.06 -2.49 15.71
CA GLN A 191 -21.02 -3.31 14.50
C GLN A 191 -22.36 -3.44 13.78
N GLY A 192 -23.42 -2.73 14.23
CA GLY A 192 -24.73 -2.75 13.58
C GLY A 192 -24.63 -2.65 12.04
N ASP A 193 -25.36 -3.53 11.35
CA ASP A 193 -25.54 -3.48 9.90
C ASP A 193 -26.61 -2.43 9.59
N ASP A 194 -26.15 -1.20 9.36
CA ASP A 194 -27.01 -0.10 8.91
C ASP A 194 -27.14 -0.04 7.38
N GLY A 195 -26.71 -1.11 6.67
CA GLY A 195 -26.77 -1.22 5.22
C GLY A 195 -25.82 -0.26 4.48
N HIS A 196 -24.97 0.48 5.19
CA HIS A 196 -24.06 1.44 4.57
C HIS A 196 -22.86 0.74 3.96
N LYS A 197 -22.53 1.07 2.70
CA LYS A 197 -21.37 0.49 1.99
C LYS A 197 -20.08 1.29 2.17
N THR A 198 -20.19 2.55 2.59
CA THR A 198 -19.05 3.48 2.68
C THR A 198 -19.00 4.20 4.04
N LEU A 199 -17.88 4.86 4.33
CA LEU A 199 -17.69 5.60 5.59
C LEU A 199 -18.50 6.90 5.67
N GLY A 200 -18.87 7.51 4.54
CA GLY A 200 -19.49 8.84 4.47
C GLY A 200 -20.62 9.10 5.48
N PRO A 201 -21.60 8.18 5.66
CA PRO A 201 -22.67 8.34 6.64
C PRO A 201 -22.17 8.53 8.09
N PHE A 202 -21.10 7.83 8.49
CA PHE A 202 -20.49 7.90 9.83
C PHE A 202 -19.62 9.14 10.01
N LEU A 203 -19.10 9.68 8.91
CA LEU A 203 -18.18 10.81 8.90
C LEU A 203 -18.86 12.17 8.76
N ARG A 204 -20.20 12.22 8.59
CA ARG A 204 -20.98 13.46 8.37
C ARG A 204 -20.63 14.59 9.34
N LYS A 205 -20.53 14.28 10.63
CA LYS A 205 -20.24 15.25 11.70
C LYS A 205 -18.78 15.25 12.16
N ALA A 206 -17.93 14.41 11.56
CA ALA A 206 -16.53 14.33 11.94
C ALA A 206 -15.73 15.51 11.35
N LYS A 207 -14.78 16.01 12.13
CA LYS A 207 -13.74 16.93 11.63
C LYS A 207 -12.66 16.09 10.97
N MET A 208 -12.13 16.56 9.85
CA MET A 208 -11.10 15.85 9.10
C MET A 208 -9.95 16.78 8.71
N GLU A 209 -8.74 16.27 8.87
CA GLU A 209 -7.50 16.87 8.39
C GLU A 209 -6.89 15.90 7.37
N PHE A 210 -6.36 16.43 6.27
CA PHE A 210 -5.82 15.62 5.18
C PHE A 210 -4.39 16.00 4.88
N SER A 211 -3.58 15.02 4.50
CA SER A 211 -2.30 15.23 3.84
C SER A 211 -2.19 14.32 2.63
N ASN A 212 -1.68 14.89 1.54
CA ASN A 212 -1.38 14.20 0.29
C ASN A 212 0.10 14.29 -0.08
N GLN A 213 0.95 14.61 0.90
CA GLN A 213 2.40 14.58 0.71
C GLN A 213 2.85 13.14 0.53
N GLU A 214 3.80 12.88 -0.38
CA GLU A 214 4.22 11.52 -0.71
C GLU A 214 4.78 10.76 0.49
N ASP A 215 5.45 11.45 1.41
CA ASP A 215 6.02 10.88 2.62
C ASP A 215 5.01 10.75 3.78
N SER A 216 3.79 11.25 3.60
CA SER A 216 2.77 11.34 4.64
C SER A 216 1.35 11.49 4.06
N MET A 217 0.82 10.44 3.43
CA MET A 217 -0.56 10.42 2.92
C MET A 217 -1.55 9.93 3.98
N TYR A 218 -2.39 10.81 4.53
CA TYR A 218 -3.36 10.43 5.56
C TYR A 218 -4.64 11.28 5.59
N ALA A 219 -5.64 10.74 6.29
CA ALA A 219 -6.76 11.48 6.87
C ALA A 219 -6.77 11.27 8.39
N PHE A 220 -6.81 12.35 9.16
CA PHE A 220 -7.04 12.32 10.59
C PHE A 220 -8.48 12.76 10.88
N VAL A 221 -9.27 11.84 11.42
CA VAL A 221 -10.71 11.98 11.66
C VAL A 221 -10.94 12.15 13.16
N THR A 222 -11.61 13.22 13.55
CA THR A 222 -12.05 13.45 14.94
C THR A 222 -13.57 13.46 14.99
N TYR A 223 -14.14 12.49 15.70
CA TYR A 223 -15.58 12.34 15.87
C TYR A 223 -16.09 13.23 17.02
N PRO A 224 -17.37 13.63 17.03
CA PRO A 224 -17.95 14.47 18.08
C PRO A 224 -17.91 13.86 19.49
N ASP A 225 -17.85 12.53 19.59
CA ASP A 225 -17.84 11.77 20.85
C ASP A 225 -16.42 11.55 21.41
N GLY A 226 -15.42 12.22 20.86
CA GLY A 226 -14.03 12.11 21.31
C GLY A 226 -13.24 10.95 20.67
N ARG A 227 -13.86 10.11 19.82
CA ARG A 227 -13.12 9.14 19.02
C ARG A 227 -12.19 9.85 18.04
N THR A 228 -11.00 9.28 17.83
CA THR A 228 -10.12 9.65 16.72
C THR A 228 -9.67 8.45 15.91
N GLN A 229 -9.54 8.66 14.60
CA GLN A 229 -9.10 7.65 13.65
C GLN A 229 -8.11 8.29 12.68
N ALA A 230 -6.90 7.72 12.59
CA ALA A 230 -5.94 8.04 11.54
C ALA A 230 -6.01 6.95 10.46
N ILE A 231 -6.40 7.33 9.24
CA ILE A 231 -6.38 6.48 8.05
C ILE A 231 -5.18 6.90 7.23
N THR A 232 -4.23 5.99 7.01
CA THR A 232 -2.97 6.31 6.32
C THR A 232 -2.80 5.39 5.13
N LEU A 233 -2.49 5.96 3.96
CA LEU A 233 -2.11 5.17 2.79
C LEU A 233 -0.65 4.79 2.95
N VAL A 234 -0.37 3.49 2.94
CA VAL A 234 0.98 2.95 3.13
C VAL A 234 1.64 2.69 1.78
N ALA A 235 0.92 2.01 0.89
CA ALA A 235 1.42 1.64 -0.42
C ALA A 235 0.29 1.43 -1.44
N ARG A 236 0.68 1.40 -2.71
CA ARG A 236 -0.11 0.97 -3.86
C ARG A 236 0.63 -0.11 -4.60
N GLY A 237 -0.08 -1.04 -5.19
CA GLY A 237 0.48 -2.15 -5.95
C GLY A 237 -0.54 -3.26 -6.12
N ASP A 238 -0.22 -4.28 -6.91
CA ASP A 238 -1.01 -5.51 -7.00
C ASP A 238 -0.61 -6.44 -5.84
N PHE A 239 -1.37 -6.39 -4.74
CA PHE A 239 -1.05 -7.09 -3.50
C PHE A 239 -1.84 -8.40 -3.34
N ASP A 240 -2.95 -8.55 -4.06
CA ASP A 240 -3.71 -9.80 -4.12
C ASP A 240 -3.47 -10.63 -5.40
N HIS A 241 -2.63 -10.13 -6.31
CA HIS A 241 -2.19 -10.77 -7.55
C HIS A 241 -3.30 -10.97 -8.59
N ASP A 242 -4.35 -10.12 -8.56
CA ASP A 242 -5.41 -10.13 -9.56
C ASP A 242 -5.07 -9.28 -10.82
N GLY A 243 -3.95 -8.55 -10.78
CA GLY A 243 -3.48 -7.68 -11.87
C GLY A 243 -4.03 -6.25 -11.81
N THR A 244 -4.83 -5.90 -10.80
CA THR A 244 -5.38 -4.58 -10.53
C THR A 244 -4.61 -3.89 -9.40
N GLU A 245 -4.50 -2.56 -9.44
CA GLU A 245 -3.90 -1.81 -8.35
C GLU A 245 -4.78 -1.81 -7.10
N ASP A 246 -4.20 -2.21 -5.97
CA ASP A 246 -4.76 -2.13 -4.63
C ASP A 246 -4.18 -0.95 -3.84
N LEU A 247 -4.93 -0.52 -2.83
CA LEU A 247 -4.49 0.43 -1.81
C LEU A 247 -4.25 -0.33 -0.49
N LEU A 248 -3.01 -0.27 0.03
CA LEU A 248 -2.69 -0.75 1.36
C LEU A 248 -2.87 0.38 2.37
N PHE A 249 -3.91 0.30 3.20
CA PHE A 249 -4.18 1.25 4.27
C PHE A 249 -3.78 0.72 5.63
N ARG A 250 -3.36 1.65 6.48
CA ARG A 250 -3.31 1.50 7.93
C ARG A 250 -4.43 2.32 8.55
N SER A 251 -5.12 1.77 9.55
CA SER A 251 -6.07 2.49 10.38
C SER A 251 -5.65 2.39 11.84
N TYR A 252 -5.47 3.53 12.49
CA TYR A 252 -5.21 3.62 13.92
C TYR A 252 -6.33 4.38 14.61
N ASN A 253 -7.04 3.70 15.49
CA ASN A 253 -8.19 4.24 16.21
C ASN A 253 -7.84 4.41 17.69
N ARG A 254 -8.37 5.45 18.33
CA ARG A 254 -8.25 5.63 19.78
C ARG A 254 -9.37 6.50 20.33
N MET A 255 -9.70 6.32 21.61
CA MET A 255 -10.53 7.25 22.36
C MET A 255 -9.68 8.40 22.91
N ASN A 256 -10.07 9.65 22.67
CA ASN A 256 -9.51 10.79 23.41
C ASN A 256 -10.36 11.04 24.67
N GLY A 257 -9.73 11.55 25.74
CA GLY A 257 -10.47 12.08 26.90
C GLY A 257 -10.83 11.07 28.00
N GLY A 258 -10.03 10.01 28.19
CA GLY A 258 -10.12 9.12 29.37
C GLY A 258 -10.34 7.63 29.07
N GLY A 259 -10.62 7.26 27.81
CA GLY A 259 -10.67 5.86 27.40
C GLY A 259 -9.27 5.29 27.11
N SER A 260 -9.02 4.04 27.51
CA SER A 260 -7.79 3.29 27.21
C SER A 260 -7.83 2.55 25.87
N TYR A 261 -8.96 2.62 25.14
CA TYR A 261 -9.13 1.91 23.88
C TYR A 261 -8.24 2.51 22.79
N ALA A 262 -7.44 1.63 22.19
CA ALA A 262 -6.72 1.90 20.96
C ALA A 262 -6.70 0.62 20.11
N SER A 263 -6.94 0.76 18.80
CA SER A 263 -6.86 -0.36 17.86
C SER A 263 -6.08 0.02 16.62
N LEU A 264 -5.42 -0.99 16.05
CA LEU A 264 -4.62 -0.86 14.85
C LEU A 264 -4.98 -1.98 13.90
N ALA A 265 -5.35 -1.61 12.68
CA ALA A 265 -5.69 -2.54 11.61
C ALA A 265 -5.03 -2.11 10.29
N MET A 266 -4.84 -3.09 9.41
CA MET A 266 -4.31 -2.91 8.07
C MET A 266 -5.33 -3.47 7.08
N TYR A 267 -5.55 -2.78 5.97
CA TYR A 267 -6.57 -3.13 4.98
C TYR A 267 -5.99 -3.08 3.57
N LEU A 268 -6.21 -4.13 2.79
CA LEU A 268 -6.12 -4.06 1.34
C LEU A 268 -7.49 -3.64 0.81
N VAL A 269 -7.50 -2.56 0.04
CA VAL A 269 -8.71 -1.99 -0.55
C VAL A 269 -8.53 -1.92 -2.06
N SER A 270 -9.49 -2.48 -2.78
CA SER A 270 -9.46 -2.51 -4.24
C SER A 270 -10.75 -1.93 -4.83
N ARG A 271 -10.74 -1.72 -6.15
CA ARG A 271 -11.91 -1.29 -6.91
C ARG A 271 -11.93 -2.03 -8.25
N SER A 272 -12.99 -2.79 -8.51
CA SER A 272 -13.14 -3.63 -9.71
C SER A 272 -13.40 -2.88 -11.02
N GLY A 273 -13.61 -1.55 -10.97
CA GLY A 273 -13.87 -0.72 -12.15
C GLY A 273 -14.04 0.74 -11.78
N GLY A 274 -13.86 1.67 -12.74
CA GLY A 274 -13.84 3.11 -12.45
C GLY A 274 -15.07 3.65 -11.70
N ALA A 275 -16.26 3.11 -11.99
CA ALA A 275 -17.52 3.48 -11.34
C ALA A 275 -17.91 2.58 -10.13
N SER A 276 -17.15 1.51 -9.87
CA SER A 276 -17.44 0.57 -8.77
C SER A 276 -17.10 1.19 -7.42
N ALA A 277 -17.84 0.80 -6.37
CA ALA A 277 -17.46 1.12 -5.01
C ALA A 277 -16.13 0.45 -4.64
N MET A 278 -15.34 1.09 -3.77
CA MET A 278 -14.19 0.44 -3.16
C MET A 278 -14.67 -0.65 -2.19
N ARG A 279 -13.89 -1.72 -2.06
CA ARG A 279 -14.14 -2.81 -1.11
C ARG A 279 -12.86 -3.18 -0.36
N VAL A 280 -12.99 -3.59 0.89
CA VAL A 280 -11.89 -4.29 1.58
C VAL A 280 -11.77 -5.68 0.95
N VAL A 281 -10.64 -5.98 0.32
CA VAL A 281 -10.36 -7.32 -0.21
C VAL A 281 -9.76 -8.22 0.86
N LYS A 282 -9.00 -7.62 1.79
CA LYS A 282 -8.39 -8.34 2.91
C LYS A 282 -8.17 -7.40 4.10
N ARG A 283 -8.62 -7.81 5.28
CA ARG A 283 -8.13 -7.26 6.55
C ARG A 283 -6.88 -8.05 6.92
N ILE A 284 -5.76 -7.37 7.13
CA ILE A 284 -4.50 -8.02 7.48
C ILE A 284 -4.44 -8.07 9.02
N PRO A 285 -4.42 -9.27 9.61
CA PRO A 285 -4.31 -9.40 11.06
C PRO A 285 -2.94 -8.87 11.50
N VAL A 286 -2.94 -7.91 12.41
CA VAL A 286 -1.72 -7.46 13.08
C VAL A 286 -1.70 -8.16 14.43
N MET A 287 -0.72 -9.06 14.62
CA MET A 287 -0.56 -9.87 15.84
C MET A 287 -0.82 -9.06 17.13
N GLY A 288 -1.61 -9.68 18.01
CA GLY A 288 -2.06 -9.13 19.29
C GLY A 288 -3.58 -9.29 19.42
N PRO A 289 -4.12 -9.30 20.66
CA PRO A 289 -5.56 -9.39 20.85
C PRO A 289 -6.20 -8.19 20.14
N GLY A 290 -7.08 -8.47 19.18
CA GLY A 290 -8.09 -7.50 18.83
C GLY A 290 -8.90 -7.25 20.10
N TYR A 291 -9.27 -6.00 20.38
CA TYR A 291 -10.37 -5.76 21.34
C TYR A 291 -11.73 -6.21 20.76
N ASP A 292 -11.71 -7.07 19.74
CA ASP A 292 -12.85 -7.54 18.96
C ASP A 292 -13.34 -8.91 19.45
N ASP A 293 -12.67 -9.52 20.45
CA ASP A 293 -13.04 -10.79 21.10
C ASP A 293 -13.50 -10.57 22.54
#